data_AF-A0AA95G7N6-F1
#
_entry.id   AF-A0AA95G7N6-F1
#
_cell.length_a   1.000
_cell.length_b   1.000
_cell.length_c   1.000
_cell.angle_alpha   90.00
_cell.angle_beta   90.00
_cell.angle_gamma   90.00
#
_symmetry.space_group_name_H-M   'P 1'
#
loop_
_entity.id
_entity.type
_entity.pdbx_description
1 polymer ?
#
loop_
_entity_poly.entity_id
_entity_poly.type
_entity_poly.pdbx_seq_one_letter_code
_entity_poly.pdbx_strand_id
1 'polypeptide(L)'
;MEKELSFAKAQTPEQMLMQLLFHFSILMEYQLIDLQSNVRSFVEAMSEAIQKMDNLVVEEGQQANEIYENLFSKAESEAQALNQRANFRADDIFAEASGQDKTGNQTQAQTPKTSATDTNAFDKIWSEISKRIESVSRLEERLRPQVYTMIQSLNFEDIQTQRIEHALNAQKKLNEGMIKFLKKGIQNCDLKEVLEFANNLVKETKASYTMVDERKVFEQVFYEEKNK
;
A
#
# COMPACT_ATOMS: atom_id res chain seq x y z
N MET A 1 33.47 -1.82 -25.25
CA MET A 1 34.03 -0.56 -25.79
C MET A 1 34.58 0.22 -24.61
N GLU A 2 35.78 0.80 -24.73
CA GLU A 2 36.32 1.67 -23.67
C GLU A 2 35.51 2.98 -23.65
N LYS A 3 34.98 3.34 -22.48
CA LYS A 3 34.25 4.58 -22.24
C LYS A 3 35.21 5.60 -21.63
N GLU A 4 35.32 6.78 -22.21
CA GLU A 4 36.16 7.87 -21.68
C GLU A 4 35.28 8.97 -21.07
N LEU A 5 35.80 9.66 -20.06
CA LEU A 5 35.09 10.79 -19.48
C LEU A 5 35.02 11.93 -20.51
N SER A 6 33.84 12.52 -20.65
CA SER A 6 33.57 13.60 -21.61
C SER A 6 34.54 14.79 -21.47
N PHE A 7 35.08 15.00 -20.27
CA PHE A 7 36.03 16.07 -19.96
C PHE A 7 37.52 15.66 -19.96
N ALA A 8 37.85 14.39 -20.25
CA ALA A 8 39.24 13.92 -20.29
C ALA A 8 40.10 14.63 -21.38
N LYS A 9 39.45 15.27 -22.35
CA LYS A 9 40.09 16.03 -23.45
C LYS A 9 40.31 17.51 -23.13
N ALA A 10 39.93 17.99 -21.94
CA ALA A 10 40.05 19.39 -21.57
C ALA A 10 41.53 19.85 -21.57
N GLN A 11 41.80 21.02 -22.16
CA GLN A 11 43.17 21.54 -22.31
C GLN A 11 43.54 22.55 -21.22
N THR A 12 42.54 23.13 -20.54
CA THR A 12 42.77 24.09 -19.46
C THR A 12 41.96 23.74 -18.20
N PRO A 13 42.43 24.15 -17.00
CA PRO A 13 41.70 23.94 -15.76
C PRO A 13 40.29 24.55 -15.77
N GLU A 14 40.11 25.71 -16.41
CA GLU A 14 38.82 26.39 -16.52
C GLU A 14 37.84 25.61 -17.39
N GLN A 15 38.31 25.13 -18.54
CA GLN A 15 37.51 24.31 -19.45
C GLN A 15 37.07 23.02 -18.74
N MET A 16 37.98 22.40 -17.99
CA MET A 16 37.72 21.20 -17.20
C MET A 16 36.65 21.45 -16.11
N LEU A 17 36.80 22.53 -15.34
CA LEU A 17 35.83 22.89 -14.30
C LEU A 17 34.45 23.22 -14.88
N MET A 18 34.39 23.96 -15.99
CA MET A 18 33.13 24.24 -16.68
C MET A 18 32.45 22.96 -17.16
N GLN A 19 33.20 22.04 -17.78
CA GLN A 19 32.63 20.76 -18.21
C GLN A 19 32.19 19.92 -17.00
N LEU A 20 32.96 19.86 -15.93
CA LEU A 20 32.57 19.12 -14.72
C LEU A 20 31.26 19.67 -14.13
N LEU A 21 31.16 21.00 -13.98
CA LEU A 21 29.96 21.67 -13.49
C LEU A 21 28.76 21.42 -14.40
N PHE A 22 28.94 21.51 -15.71
CA PHE A 22 27.88 21.25 -16.69
C PHE A 22 27.30 19.83 -16.54
N HIS A 23 28.14 18.81 -16.52
CA HIS A 23 27.69 17.42 -16.39
C HIS A 23 27.06 17.15 -15.02
N PHE A 24 27.61 17.72 -13.94
CA PHE A 24 26.98 17.63 -12.62
C PHE A 24 25.63 18.34 -12.57
N SER A 25 25.46 19.45 -13.29
CA SER A 25 24.19 20.19 -13.34
C SER A 25 23.12 19.37 -14.07
N ILE A 26 23.47 18.75 -15.20
CA ILE A 26 22.60 17.82 -15.92
C ILE A 26 22.22 16.63 -15.04
N LEU A 27 23.20 16.02 -14.35
CA LEU A 27 22.93 14.91 -13.45
C LEU A 27 21.95 15.32 -12.35
N MET A 28 22.16 16.47 -11.70
CA MET A 28 21.28 16.96 -10.64
C MET A 28 19.87 17.27 -11.14
N GLU A 29 19.75 17.88 -12.33
CA GLU A 29 18.45 18.15 -12.95
C GLU A 29 17.70 16.86 -13.27
N TYR A 30 18.38 15.86 -13.83
CA TYR A 30 17.79 14.54 -14.06
C TYR A 30 17.30 13.90 -12.76
N GLN A 31 18.13 13.91 -11.72
CA GLN A 31 17.78 13.32 -10.42
C GLN A 31 16.56 14.03 -9.80
N LEU A 32 16.46 15.37 -9.93
CA LEU A 32 15.31 16.13 -9.43
C LEU A 32 14.03 15.81 -10.21
N ILE A 33 14.09 15.73 -11.54
CA ILE A 33 12.94 15.40 -12.39
C ILE A 33 12.46 13.98 -12.10
N ASP A 34 13.39 13.02 -12.05
CA ASP A 34 13.08 11.62 -11.77
C ASP A 34 12.45 11.49 -10.38
N LEU A 35 13.02 12.16 -9.36
CA LEU A 35 12.45 12.16 -8.02
C LEU A 35 11.05 12.78 -7.97
N GLN A 36 10.83 13.89 -8.66
CA GLN A 36 9.51 14.54 -8.72
C GLN A 36 8.46 13.64 -9.37
N SER A 37 8.79 12.99 -10.49
CA SER A 37 7.93 12.02 -11.17
C SER A 37 7.59 10.82 -10.29
N ASN A 38 8.61 10.30 -9.61
CA ASN A 38 8.53 9.17 -8.72
C ASN A 38 7.65 9.47 -7.50
N VAL A 39 7.87 10.59 -6.81
CA VAL A 39 7.05 11.02 -5.67
C VAL A 39 5.59 11.21 -6.07
N ARG A 40 5.31 11.82 -7.24
CA ARG A 40 3.94 11.96 -7.74
C ARG A 40 3.28 10.58 -7.93
N SER A 41 3.97 9.66 -8.60
CA SER A 41 3.45 8.30 -8.85
C SER A 41 3.17 7.54 -7.54
N PHE A 42 4.03 7.70 -6.53
CA PHE A 42 3.83 7.14 -5.20
C PHE A 42 2.59 7.71 -4.50
N VAL A 43 2.42 9.04 -4.50
CA VAL A 43 1.25 9.70 -3.90
C VAL A 43 -0.04 9.24 -4.59
N GLU A 44 -0.03 9.11 -5.91
CA GLU A 44 -1.17 8.60 -6.69
C GLU A 44 -1.50 7.16 -6.31
N ALA A 45 -0.50 6.27 -6.25
CA ALA A 45 -0.70 4.87 -5.86
C ALA A 45 -1.20 4.72 -4.42
N MET A 46 -0.68 5.52 -3.48
CA MET A 46 -1.17 5.54 -2.10
C MET A 46 -2.61 6.05 -2.01
N SER A 47 -2.92 7.14 -2.70
CA SER A 47 -4.28 7.69 -2.72
C SER A 47 -5.28 6.68 -3.27
N GLU A 48 -4.93 5.99 -4.36
CA GLU A 48 -5.78 4.94 -4.95
C GLU A 48 -5.96 3.75 -4.00
N ALA A 49 -4.89 3.30 -3.33
CA ALA A 49 -4.96 2.21 -2.36
C ALA A 49 -5.84 2.57 -1.14
N ILE A 50 -5.69 3.79 -0.60
CA ILE A 50 -6.53 4.30 0.49
C ILE A 50 -7.99 4.36 0.05
N GLN A 51 -8.27 4.92 -1.12
CA GLN A 51 -9.63 5.03 -1.63
C GLN A 51 -10.28 3.65 -1.84
N LYS A 52 -9.52 2.67 -2.34
CA LYS A 52 -10.00 1.28 -2.46
C LYS A 52 -10.28 0.65 -1.11
N MET A 53 -9.40 0.84 -0.12
CA MET A 53 -9.65 0.34 1.24
C MET A 53 -10.90 0.98 1.86
N ASP A 54 -11.07 2.29 1.73
CA ASP A 54 -12.21 3.02 2.29
C ASP A 54 -13.53 2.52 1.67
N ASN A 55 -13.56 2.39 0.33
CA ASN A 55 -14.72 1.81 -0.37
C ASN A 55 -15.03 0.37 0.09
N LEU A 56 -14.00 -0.47 0.29
CA LEU A 56 -14.17 -1.84 0.77
C LEU A 56 -14.74 -1.88 2.20
N VAL A 57 -14.26 -1.02 3.08
CA VAL A 57 -14.74 -0.93 4.47
C VAL A 57 -16.19 -0.44 4.51
N VAL A 58 -16.54 0.55 3.70
CA VAL A 58 -17.92 1.04 3.58
C VAL A 58 -18.84 -0.03 3.01
N GLU A 59 -18.43 -0.73 1.95
CA GLU A 59 -19.21 -1.81 1.33
C GLU A 59 -19.51 -2.94 2.33
N GLU A 60 -18.49 -3.46 3.02
CA GLU A 60 -18.67 -4.52 4.01
C GLU A 60 -19.40 -4.00 5.26
N GLY A 61 -19.23 -2.73 5.64
CA GLY A 61 -19.98 -2.09 6.72
C GLY A 61 -21.48 -2.01 6.43
N GLN A 62 -21.86 -1.69 5.19
CA GLN A 62 -23.26 -1.71 4.74
C GLN A 62 -23.82 -3.12 4.73
N GLN A 63 -23.09 -4.10 4.19
CA GLN A 63 -23.50 -5.51 4.22
C GLN A 63 -23.67 -6.04 5.66
N ALA A 64 -22.77 -5.67 6.56
CA ALA A 64 -22.85 -6.05 7.97
C ALA A 64 -24.07 -5.43 8.68
N ASN A 65 -24.42 -4.19 8.33
CA ASN A 65 -25.64 -3.52 8.82
C ASN A 65 -26.90 -4.16 8.25
N GLU A 66 -26.96 -4.49 6.97
CA GLU A 66 -28.09 -5.20 6.37
C GLU A 66 -28.32 -6.57 7.03
N ILE A 67 -27.25 -7.31 7.34
CA ILE A 67 -27.34 -8.58 8.06
C ILE A 67 -27.80 -8.35 9.51
N TYR A 68 -27.31 -7.30 10.18
CA TYR A 68 -27.75 -6.95 11.53
C TYR A 68 -29.23 -6.58 11.58
N GLU A 69 -29.68 -5.73 10.66
CA GLU A 69 -31.10 -5.39 10.52
C GLU A 69 -31.92 -6.64 10.23
N ASN A 70 -31.48 -7.53 9.33
CA ASN A 70 -32.16 -8.79 9.08
C ASN A 70 -32.24 -9.68 10.33
N LEU A 71 -31.19 -9.75 11.15
CA LEU A 71 -31.18 -10.54 12.37
C LEU A 71 -32.14 -9.98 13.43
N PHE A 72 -32.12 -8.67 13.68
CA PHE A 72 -32.84 -8.09 14.81
C PHE A 72 -34.24 -7.58 14.45
N SER A 73 -34.45 -7.02 13.26
CA SER A 73 -35.78 -6.59 12.82
C SER A 73 -36.72 -7.77 12.52
N LYS A 74 -36.20 -8.89 12.01
CA LYS A 74 -37.00 -10.11 11.83
C LYS A 74 -37.11 -10.95 13.10
N ALA A 75 -36.14 -10.90 14.02
CA ALA A 75 -36.25 -11.61 15.29
C ALA A 75 -37.41 -11.08 16.17
N GLU A 76 -37.69 -9.77 16.18
CA GLU A 76 -38.88 -9.24 16.87
C GLU A 76 -40.19 -9.76 16.27
N SER A 77 -40.27 -9.82 14.94
CA SER A 77 -41.42 -10.38 14.21
C SER A 77 -41.60 -11.87 14.48
N GLU A 78 -40.52 -12.66 14.46
CA GLU A 78 -40.56 -14.11 14.66
C GLU A 78 -40.83 -14.44 16.14
N ALA A 79 -40.29 -13.66 17.10
CA ALA A 79 -40.59 -13.77 18.52
C ALA A 79 -42.04 -13.38 18.87
N GLN A 80 -42.57 -12.32 18.25
CA GLN A 80 -43.99 -11.96 18.39
C GLN A 80 -44.91 -13.03 17.79
N ALA A 81 -44.56 -13.59 16.63
CA ALA A 81 -45.30 -14.68 16.00
C ALA A 81 -45.26 -15.97 16.85
N LEU A 82 -44.11 -16.29 17.45
CA LEU A 82 -43.96 -17.42 18.39
C LEU A 82 -44.79 -17.21 19.66
N ASN A 83 -44.79 -16.01 20.22
CA ASN A 83 -45.55 -15.69 21.43
C ASN A 83 -47.07 -15.73 21.16
N GLN A 84 -47.52 -15.21 20.02
CA GLN A 84 -48.91 -15.34 19.57
C GLN A 84 -49.30 -16.81 19.39
N ARG A 85 -48.45 -17.61 18.73
CA ARG A 85 -48.72 -19.04 18.51
C ARG A 85 -48.72 -19.84 19.81
N ALA A 86 -47.88 -19.48 20.77
CA ALA A 86 -47.86 -20.08 22.11
C ALA A 86 -49.13 -19.75 22.89
N ASN A 87 -49.61 -18.50 22.81
CA ASN A 87 -50.88 -18.09 23.41
C ASN A 87 -52.08 -18.81 22.78
N PHE A 88 -52.14 -18.92 21.45
CA PHE A 88 -53.19 -19.70 20.77
C PHE A 88 -53.19 -21.17 21.19
N ARG A 89 -52.01 -21.79 21.33
CA ARG A 89 -51.92 -23.17 21.82
C ARG A 89 -52.31 -23.31 23.29
N ALA A 90 -51.96 -22.33 24.12
CA ALA A 90 -52.39 -22.31 25.51
C ALA A 90 -53.92 -22.20 25.60
N ASP A 91 -54.52 -21.31 24.82
CA ASP A 91 -55.98 -21.13 24.75
C ASP A 91 -56.69 -22.39 24.23
N ASP A 92 -56.16 -23.06 23.21
CA ASP A 92 -56.69 -24.35 22.73
C ASP A 92 -56.61 -25.43 23.83
N ILE A 93 -55.51 -25.52 24.57
CA ILE A 93 -55.35 -26.46 25.69
C ILE A 93 -56.31 -26.13 26.83
N PHE A 94 -56.55 -24.85 27.14
CA PHE A 94 -57.52 -24.44 28.15
C PHE A 94 -58.97 -24.67 27.70
N ALA A 95 -59.27 -24.50 26.41
CA ALA A 95 -60.57 -24.82 25.81
C ALA A 95 -60.84 -26.34 25.81
N GLU A 96 -59.82 -27.14 25.52
CA GLU A 96 -59.88 -28.60 25.53
C GLU A 96 -60.00 -29.15 26.97
N ALA A 97 -59.29 -28.55 27.93
CA ALA A 97 -59.40 -28.89 29.36
C ALA A 97 -60.74 -28.46 29.99
N SER A 98 -61.33 -27.33 29.54
CA SER A 98 -62.66 -26.90 29.99
C SER A 98 -63.81 -27.66 29.30
N GLY A 99 -63.54 -28.32 28.17
CA GLY A 99 -64.46 -29.23 27.50
C GLY A 99 -64.44 -30.68 28.03
N GLN A 100 -63.41 -31.08 28.78
CA GLN A 100 -63.21 -32.46 29.23
C GLN A 100 -64.06 -32.92 30.42
N ASP A 101 -64.88 -32.05 31.02
CA ASP A 101 -65.78 -32.44 32.12
C ASP A 101 -67.09 -33.11 31.66
N LYS A 102 -67.28 -33.32 30.35
CA LYS A 102 -68.44 -34.04 29.82
C LYS A 102 -68.09 -34.93 28.63
N THR A 103 -67.45 -36.07 28.89
CA THR A 103 -67.79 -37.42 28.37
C THR A 103 -66.55 -38.32 28.36
N GLY A 104 -66.62 -39.41 29.11
CA GLY A 104 -65.63 -40.48 29.02
C GLY A 104 -65.83 -41.30 27.75
N ASN A 105 -64.76 -41.50 26.97
CA ASN A 105 -64.32 -42.82 26.52
C ASN A 105 -63.02 -42.75 25.71
N GLN A 106 -62.23 -43.82 25.87
CA GLN A 106 -60.93 -44.14 25.29
C GLN A 106 -60.67 -43.59 23.87
N THR A 107 -59.53 -42.92 23.65
CA THR A 107 -58.74 -43.11 22.41
C THR A 107 -57.28 -42.67 22.58
N GLN A 108 -56.36 -43.59 22.23
CA GLN A 108 -54.95 -43.44 21.85
C GLN A 108 -54.13 -42.27 22.44
N ALA A 109 -53.14 -42.63 23.26
CA ALA A 109 -51.97 -41.81 23.51
C ALA A 109 -51.20 -41.57 22.20
N GLN A 110 -51.53 -40.49 21.49
CA GLN A 110 -50.59 -39.89 20.55
C GLN A 110 -49.47 -39.26 21.37
N THR A 111 -48.31 -39.91 21.37
CA THR A 111 -47.03 -39.26 21.63
C THR A 111 -47.04 -37.90 20.92
N PRO A 112 -46.85 -36.77 21.62
CA PRO A 112 -46.65 -35.51 20.92
C PRO A 112 -45.38 -35.70 20.11
N LYS A 113 -45.52 -35.78 18.79
CA LYS A 113 -44.41 -35.56 17.87
C LYS A 113 -43.88 -34.19 18.25
N THR A 114 -42.76 -34.16 18.95
CA THR A 114 -41.95 -32.97 19.18
C THR A 114 -41.65 -32.41 17.80
N SER A 115 -42.44 -31.41 17.44
CA SER A 115 -42.42 -30.73 16.17
C SER A 115 -41.03 -30.13 15.96
N ALA A 116 -40.43 -30.49 14.83
CA ALA A 116 -39.13 -30.09 14.30
C ALA A 116 -38.99 -28.57 14.02
N THR A 117 -39.48 -27.71 14.92
CA THR A 117 -39.58 -26.26 14.71
C THR A 117 -38.54 -25.48 15.50
N ASP A 118 -38.08 -25.98 16.66
CA ASP A 118 -37.12 -25.27 17.52
C ASP A 118 -35.67 -25.33 17.00
N THR A 119 -35.33 -26.34 16.18
CA THR A 119 -34.01 -26.50 15.56
C THR A 119 -33.75 -25.45 14.47
N ASN A 120 -34.80 -24.98 13.79
CA ASN A 120 -34.67 -24.08 12.64
C ASN A 120 -34.24 -22.65 13.02
N ALA A 121 -34.56 -22.17 14.23
CA ALA A 121 -34.22 -20.80 14.63
C ALA A 121 -32.75 -20.66 15.00
N PHE A 122 -32.21 -21.62 15.77
CA PHE A 122 -30.79 -21.67 16.09
C PHE A 122 -29.93 -21.95 14.85
N ASP A 123 -30.37 -22.85 13.96
CA ASP A 123 -29.66 -23.14 12.71
C ASP A 123 -29.63 -21.91 11.78
N LYS A 124 -30.72 -21.11 11.73
CA LYS A 124 -30.75 -19.83 11.00
C LYS A 124 -29.77 -18.81 11.59
N ILE A 125 -29.81 -18.59 12.90
CA ILE A 125 -28.91 -17.65 13.59
C ILE A 125 -27.45 -18.07 13.41
N TRP A 126 -27.15 -19.36 13.54
CA TRP A 126 -25.82 -19.90 13.34
C TRP A 126 -25.35 -19.78 11.88
N SER A 127 -26.25 -19.99 10.92
CA SER A 127 -26.00 -19.73 9.49
C SER A 127 -25.68 -18.26 9.22
N GLU A 128 -26.43 -17.31 9.80
CA GLU A 128 -26.15 -15.87 9.65
C GLU A 128 -24.83 -15.46 10.31
N ILE A 129 -24.50 -15.99 11.49
CA ILE A 129 -23.20 -15.75 12.16
C ILE A 129 -22.06 -16.30 11.32
N SER A 130 -22.23 -17.50 10.73
CA SER A 130 -21.23 -18.11 9.85
C SER A 130 -20.97 -17.26 8.61
N LYS A 131 -22.02 -16.69 8.00
CA LYS A 131 -21.90 -15.72 6.89
C LYS A 131 -21.11 -14.47 7.29
N ARG A 132 -21.28 -13.98 8.52
CA ARG A 132 -20.52 -12.84 9.06
C ARG A 132 -19.04 -13.16 9.22
N ILE A 133 -18.70 -14.33 9.74
CA ILE A 133 -17.30 -14.77 9.86
C ILE A 133 -16.68 -14.87 8.46
N GLU A 134 -17.41 -15.43 7.50
CA GLU A 134 -16.94 -15.53 6.12
C GLU A 134 -16.77 -14.15 5.44
N SER A 135 -17.68 -13.20 5.65
CA SER A 135 -17.55 -11.81 5.16
C SER A 135 -16.32 -11.10 5.75
N VAL A 136 -16.08 -11.24 7.05
CA VAL A 136 -14.87 -10.68 7.69
C VAL A 136 -13.60 -11.30 7.11
N SER A 137 -13.56 -12.63 6.90
CA SER A 137 -12.42 -13.29 6.26
C SER A 137 -12.23 -12.84 4.81
N ARG A 138 -13.31 -12.61 4.05
CA ARG A 138 -13.25 -12.06 2.68
C ARG A 138 -12.76 -10.62 2.66
N LEU A 139 -13.19 -9.78 3.61
CA LEU A 139 -12.69 -8.41 3.74
C LEU A 139 -11.18 -8.41 4.04
N GLU A 140 -10.72 -9.27 4.95
CA GLU A 140 -9.28 -9.42 5.24
C GLU A 140 -8.49 -9.80 3.98
N GLU A 141 -9.00 -10.76 3.21
CA GLU A 141 -8.41 -11.20 1.95
C GLU A 141 -8.39 -10.09 0.88
N ARG A 142 -9.44 -9.24 0.83
CA ARG A 142 -9.54 -8.09 -0.10
C ARG A 142 -8.69 -6.90 0.32
N LEU A 143 -8.49 -6.67 1.62
CA LEU A 143 -7.62 -5.62 2.15
C LEU A 143 -6.14 -5.97 2.05
N ARG A 144 -5.78 -7.25 2.16
CA ARG A 144 -4.39 -7.74 2.15
C ARG A 144 -3.56 -7.22 0.95
N PRO A 145 -4.04 -7.25 -0.31
CA PRO A 145 -3.32 -6.65 -1.44
C PRO A 145 -3.09 -5.14 -1.30
N GLN A 146 -4.07 -4.39 -0.76
CA GLN A 146 -3.93 -2.94 -0.60
C GLN A 146 -2.90 -2.60 0.48
N VAL A 147 -2.85 -3.38 1.57
CA VAL A 147 -1.83 -3.25 2.62
C VAL A 147 -0.45 -3.59 2.06
N TYR A 148 -0.33 -4.64 1.24
CA TYR A 148 0.94 -4.94 0.57
C TYR A 148 1.40 -3.83 -0.37
N THR A 149 0.48 -3.23 -1.14
CA THR A 149 0.79 -2.06 -1.97
C THR A 149 1.32 -0.91 -1.12
N MET A 150 0.71 -0.61 0.04
CA MET A 150 1.23 0.42 0.95
C MET A 150 2.62 0.09 1.49
N ILE A 151 2.87 -1.17 1.91
CA ILE A 151 4.18 -1.61 2.42
C ILE A 151 5.26 -1.49 1.33
N GLN A 152 4.95 -1.90 0.10
CA GLN A 152 5.88 -1.75 -1.02
C GLN A 152 6.16 -0.28 -1.34
N SER A 153 5.14 0.57 -1.24
CA SER A 153 5.26 2.01 -1.40
C SER A 153 6.12 2.63 -0.27
N LEU A 154 6.09 2.14 0.97
CA LEU A 154 6.98 2.61 2.03
C LEU A 154 8.46 2.27 1.75
N ASN A 155 8.75 1.07 1.23
CA ASN A 155 10.12 0.74 0.79
C ASN A 155 10.61 1.69 -0.33
N PHE A 156 9.70 2.27 -1.11
CA PHE A 156 10.05 3.25 -2.11
C PHE A 156 10.47 4.60 -1.50
N GLU A 157 9.88 5.03 -0.38
CA GLU A 157 10.31 6.23 0.34
C GLU A 157 11.77 6.11 0.82
N ASP A 158 12.15 4.94 1.35
CA ASP A 158 13.54 4.67 1.77
C ASP A 158 14.51 4.76 0.58
N ILE A 159 14.12 4.20 -0.57
CA ILE A 159 14.92 4.27 -1.80
C ILE A 159 15.08 5.73 -2.24
N GLN A 160 14.00 6.53 -2.27
CA GLN A 160 14.10 7.95 -2.67
C GLN A 160 14.95 8.75 -1.68
N THR A 161 14.84 8.47 -0.39
CA THR A 161 15.65 9.12 0.66
C THR A 161 17.15 8.85 0.44
N GLN A 162 17.53 7.59 0.17
CA GLN A 162 18.91 7.25 -0.18
C GLN A 162 19.41 8.00 -1.43
N ARG A 163 18.55 8.12 -2.46
CA ARG A 163 18.91 8.85 -3.69
C ARG A 163 19.16 10.34 -3.44
N ILE A 164 18.31 10.98 -2.64
CA ILE A 164 18.51 12.38 -2.21
C ILE A 164 19.83 12.51 -1.45
N GLU A 165 20.10 11.61 -0.51
CA GLU A 165 21.30 11.65 0.30
C GLU A 165 22.58 11.51 -0.55
N HIS A 166 22.57 10.62 -1.55
CA HIS A 166 23.68 10.47 -2.49
C HIS A 166 23.91 11.72 -3.33
N ALA A 167 22.84 12.33 -3.87
CA ALA A 167 22.92 13.56 -4.64
C ALA A 167 23.47 14.73 -3.80
N LEU A 168 22.97 14.90 -2.56
CA LEU A 168 23.43 15.93 -1.63
C LEU A 168 24.90 15.75 -1.25
N ASN A 169 25.33 14.51 -0.99
CA ASN A 169 26.73 14.22 -0.67
C ASN A 169 27.67 14.52 -1.85
N ALA A 170 27.27 14.17 -3.07
CA ALA A 170 28.03 14.47 -4.27
C ALA A 170 28.14 15.99 -4.50
N GLN A 171 27.03 16.72 -4.33
CA GLN A 171 27.00 18.18 -4.44
C GLN A 171 27.86 18.86 -3.36
N LYS A 172 27.85 18.34 -2.13
CA LYS A 172 28.70 18.84 -1.05
C LYS A 172 30.18 18.70 -1.39
N LYS A 173 30.61 17.53 -1.86
CA LYS A 173 32.01 17.30 -2.28
C LYS A 173 32.42 18.17 -3.46
N LEU A 174 31.52 18.36 -4.43
CA LEU A 174 31.73 19.29 -5.54
C LEU A 174 31.96 20.71 -5.02
N ASN A 175 31.10 21.20 -4.13
CA ASN A 175 31.22 22.54 -3.54
C ASN A 175 32.53 22.71 -2.74
N GLU A 176 32.91 21.71 -1.94
CA GLU A 176 34.18 21.72 -1.20
C GLU A 176 35.39 21.82 -2.14
N GLY A 177 35.39 21.04 -3.23
CA GLY A 177 36.42 21.11 -4.27
C GLY A 177 36.46 22.45 -4.98
N MET A 178 35.30 22.98 -5.38
CA MET A 178 35.19 24.30 -6.02
C MET A 178 35.73 25.41 -5.11
N ILE A 179 35.40 25.39 -3.82
CA ILE A 179 35.93 26.36 -2.85
C ILE A 179 37.45 26.24 -2.73
N LYS A 180 38.01 25.02 -2.75
CA LYS A 180 39.46 24.80 -2.71
C LYS A 180 40.15 25.43 -3.94
N PHE A 181 39.61 25.22 -5.15
CA PHE A 181 40.15 25.81 -6.38
C PHE A 181 40.00 27.33 -6.42
N LEU A 182 38.85 27.86 -5.98
CA LEU A 182 38.61 29.30 -5.84
C LEU A 182 39.61 29.96 -4.88
N LYS A 183 39.87 29.33 -3.72
CA LYS A 183 40.86 29.83 -2.73
C LYS A 183 42.30 29.82 -3.26
N LYS A 184 42.65 28.82 -4.06
CA LYS A 184 43.99 28.71 -4.68
C LYS A 184 44.19 29.75 -5.79
N GLY A 185 43.10 30.23 -6.38
CA GLY A 185 43.09 31.04 -7.59
C GLY A 185 43.25 30.14 -8.81
N ILE A 186 42.37 30.31 -9.79
CA ILE A 186 42.34 29.50 -11.02
C ILE A 186 43.72 29.47 -11.73
N GLN A 187 44.44 30.60 -11.70
CA GLN A 187 45.77 30.76 -12.30
C GLN A 187 46.86 29.88 -11.66
N ASN A 188 46.64 29.40 -10.43
CA ASN A 188 47.57 28.53 -9.69
C ASN A 188 47.09 27.08 -9.63
N CYS A 189 46.00 26.74 -10.33
CA CYS A 189 45.48 25.38 -10.38
C CYS A 189 46.19 24.58 -11.48
N ASP A 190 46.81 23.48 -11.10
CA ASP A 190 47.35 22.52 -12.07
C ASP A 190 46.19 21.70 -12.66
N LEU A 191 46.15 21.60 -14.00
CA LEU A 191 45.17 20.78 -14.71
C LEU A 191 45.16 19.33 -14.21
N LYS A 192 46.33 18.78 -13.85
CA LYS A 192 46.41 17.42 -13.30
C LYS A 192 45.67 17.27 -11.97
N GLU A 193 45.80 18.26 -11.07
CA GLU A 193 45.10 18.24 -9.78
C GLU A 193 43.58 18.31 -9.97
N VAL A 194 43.11 19.14 -10.91
CA VAL A 194 41.68 19.26 -11.23
C VAL A 194 41.15 17.98 -11.87
N LEU A 195 41.92 17.35 -12.76
CA LEU A 195 41.57 16.06 -13.37
C LEU A 195 41.49 14.95 -12.33
N GLU A 196 42.44 14.87 -11.42
CA GLU A 196 42.44 13.85 -10.36
C GLU A 196 41.24 14.02 -9.41
N PHE A 197 40.97 15.26 -9.00
CA PHE A 197 39.77 15.57 -8.20
C PHE A 197 38.48 15.18 -8.93
N ALA A 198 38.32 15.59 -10.19
CA ALA A 198 37.14 15.29 -10.99
C ALA A 198 36.95 13.78 -11.18
N ASN A 199 38.02 13.05 -11.47
CA ASN A 199 38.00 11.60 -11.62
C ASN A 199 37.57 10.91 -10.32
N ASN A 200 38.11 11.34 -9.18
CA ASN A 200 37.76 10.77 -7.87
C ASN A 200 36.30 11.08 -7.52
N LEU A 201 35.86 12.33 -7.73
CA LEU A 201 34.48 12.73 -7.50
C LEU A 201 33.49 11.92 -8.34
N VAL A 202 33.77 11.74 -9.64
CA VAL A 202 32.92 10.96 -10.55
C VAL A 202 32.92 9.47 -10.15
N LYS A 203 34.06 8.90 -9.79
CA LYS A 203 34.14 7.50 -9.32
C LYS A 203 33.36 7.29 -8.03
N GLU A 204 33.53 8.16 -7.04
CA GLU A 204 32.82 8.09 -5.77
C GLU A 204 31.32 8.25 -5.95
N THR A 205 30.90 9.23 -6.76
CA THR A 205 29.48 9.45 -7.08
C THR A 205 28.88 8.25 -7.82
N LYS A 206 29.63 7.63 -8.74
CA LYS A 206 29.18 6.40 -9.40
C LYS A 206 29.02 5.25 -8.42
N ALA A 207 29.96 5.11 -7.49
CA ALA A 207 29.97 4.02 -6.51
C ALA A 207 28.82 4.12 -5.49
N SER A 208 28.35 5.34 -5.18
CA SER A 208 27.18 5.52 -4.31
C SER A 208 25.87 5.06 -4.94
N TYR A 209 25.75 5.01 -6.27
CA TYR A 209 24.52 4.51 -6.89
C TYR A 209 24.39 3.00 -6.71
N THR A 210 23.26 2.58 -6.15
CA THR A 210 22.94 1.16 -5.88
C THR A 210 22.12 0.54 -7.01
N MET A 211 21.32 1.34 -7.72
CA MET A 211 20.45 0.87 -8.80
C MET A 211 21.18 0.79 -10.15
N VAL A 212 20.79 -0.18 -10.98
CA VAL A 212 21.36 -0.38 -12.32
C VAL A 212 20.99 0.75 -13.27
N ASP A 213 19.75 1.24 -13.22
CA ASP A 213 19.27 2.26 -14.16
C ASP A 213 19.89 3.64 -13.87
N GLU A 214 20.10 3.96 -12.59
CA GLU A 214 20.88 5.14 -12.19
C GLU A 214 22.30 5.11 -12.75
N ARG A 215 22.96 3.96 -12.66
CA ARG A 215 24.32 3.79 -13.19
C ARG A 215 24.34 3.96 -14.70
N LYS A 216 23.31 3.52 -15.43
CA LYS A 216 23.21 3.73 -16.88
C LYS A 216 23.09 5.21 -17.22
N VAL A 217 22.22 5.94 -16.53
CA VAL A 217 22.05 7.39 -16.75
C VAL A 217 23.32 8.14 -16.40
N PHE A 218 23.94 7.81 -15.26
CA PHE A 218 25.22 8.38 -14.86
C PHE A 218 26.30 8.14 -15.93
N GLU A 219 26.34 6.93 -16.49
CA GLU A 219 27.27 6.62 -17.57
C GLU A 219 26.99 7.43 -18.83
N GLN A 220 25.74 7.68 -19.19
CA GLN A 220 25.38 8.52 -20.34
C GLN A 220 25.74 9.99 -20.13
N VAL A 221 25.66 10.48 -18.91
CA VAL A 221 26.01 11.87 -18.58
C VAL A 221 27.52 12.06 -18.58
N PHE A 222 28.29 11.16 -17.95
CA PHE A 222 29.73 11.40 -17.71
C PHE A 222 30.66 10.75 -18.72
N TYR A 223 30.19 9.76 -19.48
CA TYR A 223 31.06 8.99 -20.38
C TYR A 223 30.59 9.06 -21.83
N GLU A 224 31.54 9.30 -22.72
CA GLU A 224 31.36 9.18 -24.16
C GLU A 224 31.77 7.78 -24.62
N GLU A 225 31.05 7.23 -25.59
CA GLU A 225 31.53 6.05 -26.31
C GLU A 225 32.75 6.46 -27.13
N LYS A 226 33.86 5.71 -27.01
CA LYS A 226 34.97 5.86 -27.96
C LYS A 226 34.47 5.46 -29.35
N ASN A 227 34.15 6.44 -30.18
CA ASN A 227 34.12 6.26 -31.61
C ASN A 227 35.55 5.91 -32.05
N LYS A 228 35.75 4.66 -32.48
CA LYS A 228 36.97 4.22 -33.18
C LYS A 228 37.09 4.93 -34.52
#